data_AF-A0AA39PYS7-F1
#
_entry.id   AF-A0AA39PYS7-F1
#
_cell.length_a   1.000
_cell.length_b   1.000
_cell.length_c   1.000
_cell.angle_alpha   90.00
_cell.angle_beta   90.00
_cell.angle_gamma   90.00
#
_symmetry.space_group_name_H-M   'P 1'
#
loop_
_entity.id
_entity.type
_entity.pdbx_description
1 polymer ?
#
loop_
_entity_poly.entity_id
_entity_poly.type
_entity_poly.pdbx_seq_one_letter_code
_entity_poly.pdbx_strand_id
1 'polypeptide(L)'
;MMESRVLPSDPLDPDHDDHTKNFLLHLCSTILHTLSRTGLMQGPNFPLVHDFESPSVLGFWDALPYFLDKIHDPILCMFSMFVRDPSLRETSQSLRVFVAIIKFLLHRFALRQSDMSDYSHTTICQSLITGVRWIHRQAFSSQDAPAVITVLEDIAAPEIIPPLNMESVWSGLRYDTILAYHSLSTVAPSACSLRGLQAIVDFMTSHWDLTRDFSYKSDTACMMLGNLLEKHIPIAFAVFHGSRCLQFLGNHTFHEAAVPLVSKYVAGISTMEHALNGVMNEAMPLQLHIDYLHSPLNLFTACSILATRGTANIDRSAIYRDIRTLAQLRPHDAAWDECRKKLRGLVQGDGGKFFSQQRVWPVCGNLWDCRCLKTEEIQVEKDNIRYAIHVLDVFFDSEAHTMSPLYRFLGWFRRREPEDKREREWKV
;
A
#
# COMPACT_ATOMS: atom_id res chain seq x y z
N MET A 1 48.34 2.24 17.67
CA MET A 1 48.56 1.70 16.32
C MET A 1 48.11 0.24 16.37
N MET A 2 46.79 0.00 16.19
CA MET A 2 46.19 -1.32 16.28
C MET A 2 46.32 -1.98 14.91
N GLU A 3 46.96 -3.14 14.83
CA GLU A 3 47.15 -3.87 13.58
C GLU A 3 45.80 -4.22 12.94
N SER A 4 45.69 -3.89 11.65
CA SER A 4 44.58 -4.14 10.73
C SER A 4 44.38 -5.64 10.39
N ARG A 5 44.44 -6.55 11.37
CA ARG A 5 44.36 -8.00 11.16
C ARG A 5 43.02 -8.65 11.55
N VAL A 6 41.97 -7.86 11.75
CA VAL A 6 40.67 -8.39 12.23
C VAL A 6 39.68 -8.70 11.09
N LEU A 7 39.91 -8.19 9.88
CA LEU A 7 39.03 -8.40 8.75
C LEU A 7 39.76 -9.21 7.66
N PRO A 8 39.17 -10.29 7.12
CA PRO A 8 39.75 -11.02 6.00
C PRO A 8 40.07 -10.06 4.84
N SER A 9 41.28 -10.18 4.30
CA SER A 9 41.76 -9.37 3.17
C SER A 9 41.20 -9.86 1.83
N ASP A 10 40.74 -11.10 1.78
CA ASP A 10 40.10 -11.70 0.62
C ASP A 10 38.58 -11.56 0.71
N PRO A 11 37.89 -11.32 -0.43
CA PRO A 11 36.43 -11.30 -0.48
C PRO A 11 35.83 -12.59 0.06
N LEU A 12 34.72 -12.48 0.80
CA LEU A 12 33.93 -13.63 1.20
C LEU A 12 33.33 -14.28 -0.05
N ASP A 13 33.67 -15.54 -0.28
CA ASP A 13 33.09 -16.35 -1.33
C ASP A 13 31.75 -16.94 -0.86
N PRO A 14 30.61 -16.57 -1.48
CA PRO A 14 29.30 -17.13 -1.13
C PRO A 14 29.23 -18.66 -1.23
N ASP A 15 30.02 -19.27 -2.12
CA ASP A 15 29.99 -20.72 -2.35
C ASP A 15 30.77 -21.50 -1.26
N HIS A 16 31.63 -20.82 -0.51
CA HIS A 16 32.48 -21.41 0.52
C HIS A 16 32.24 -20.80 1.91
N ASP A 17 31.07 -20.17 2.10
CA ASP A 17 30.74 -19.48 3.34
C ASP A 17 30.52 -20.46 4.50
N ASP A 18 31.36 -20.36 5.53
CA ASP A 18 31.24 -21.17 6.74
C ASP A 18 30.09 -20.65 7.61
N HIS A 19 28.90 -21.21 7.34
CA HIS A 19 27.65 -20.87 8.01
C HIS A 19 27.72 -21.04 9.52
N THR A 20 28.64 -21.83 10.09
CA THR A 20 28.73 -22.04 11.55
C THR A 20 29.36 -20.86 12.30
N LYS A 21 30.10 -19.97 11.62
CA LYS A 21 30.79 -18.83 12.24
C LYS A 21 29.86 -17.62 12.46
N ASN A 22 29.59 -17.28 13.72
CA ASN A 22 28.70 -16.14 14.05
C ASN A 22 29.40 -14.76 14.02
N PHE A 23 30.73 -14.70 13.92
CA PHE A 23 31.46 -13.42 13.94
C PHE A 23 30.96 -12.43 12.87
N LEU A 24 30.78 -12.88 11.63
CA LEU A 24 30.30 -12.03 10.54
C LEU A 24 28.86 -11.56 10.76
N LEU A 25 28.00 -12.38 11.37
CA LEU A 25 26.64 -11.99 11.74
C LEU A 25 26.67 -10.88 12.81
N HIS A 26 27.52 -11.01 13.83
CA HIS A 26 27.67 -9.99 14.87
C HIS A 26 28.24 -8.68 14.31
N LEU A 27 29.22 -8.76 13.40
CA LEU A 27 29.77 -7.59 12.72
C LEU A 27 28.69 -6.85 11.92
N CYS A 28 27.96 -7.57 11.07
CA CYS A 28 26.84 -7.04 10.28
C CYS A 28 25.76 -6.39 11.15
N SER A 29 25.34 -7.09 12.21
CA SER A 29 24.36 -6.58 13.18
C SER A 29 24.85 -5.27 13.82
N THR A 30 26.11 -5.22 14.25
CA THR A 30 26.73 -4.05 14.90
C THR A 30 26.78 -2.84 13.98
N ILE A 31 27.13 -3.05 12.71
CA ILE A 31 27.15 -1.98 11.70
C ILE A 31 25.74 -1.45 11.44
N LEU A 32 24.75 -2.33 11.24
CA LEU A 32 23.37 -1.92 10.99
C LEU A 32 22.77 -1.14 12.18
N HIS A 33 23.02 -1.58 13.41
CA HIS A 33 22.59 -0.85 14.59
C HIS A 33 23.28 0.51 14.72
N THR A 34 24.57 0.59 14.38
CA THR A 34 25.31 1.85 14.40
C THR A 34 24.78 2.82 13.35
N LEU A 35 24.55 2.37 12.11
CA LEU A 35 23.90 3.16 11.04
C LEU A 35 22.51 3.65 11.45
N SER A 36 21.72 2.77 12.09
CA SER A 36 20.39 3.11 12.60
C SER A 36 20.43 4.19 13.69
N ARG A 37 21.41 4.12 14.59
CA ARG A 37 21.61 5.07 15.68
C ARG A 37 22.16 6.41 15.20
N THR A 38 23.11 6.43 14.27
CA THR A 38 23.65 7.67 13.70
C THR A 38 22.61 8.39 12.84
N GLY A 39 21.74 7.65 12.13
CA GLY A 39 20.60 8.22 11.42
C GLY A 39 19.54 8.88 12.33
N LEU A 40 19.36 8.36 13.55
CA LEU A 40 18.52 8.99 14.60
C LEU A 40 19.12 10.30 15.15
N MET A 41 20.44 10.49 15.01
CA MET A 41 21.20 11.55 15.68
C MET A 41 21.56 12.72 14.75
N GLN A 42 21.05 12.77 13.52
CA GLN A 42 21.22 13.91 12.60
C GLN A 42 20.24 15.08 12.87
N GLY A 43 19.76 15.23 14.11
CA GLY A 43 19.14 16.47 14.57
C GLY A 43 20.23 17.41 15.14
N PRO A 44 20.16 18.74 14.93
CA PRO A 44 21.28 19.66 15.26
C PRO A 44 21.72 19.74 16.73
N ASN A 45 21.03 19.05 17.65
CA ASN A 45 21.13 19.31 19.10
C ASN A 45 21.40 18.06 19.96
N PHE A 46 21.75 16.90 19.39
CA PHE A 46 22.09 15.72 20.20
C PHE A 46 23.58 15.40 20.12
N PRO A 47 24.35 15.66 21.20
CA PRO A 47 25.74 15.25 21.25
C PRO A 47 25.82 13.72 21.26
N LEU A 48 26.80 13.14 20.56
CA LEU A 48 27.24 11.76 20.80
C LEU A 48 27.53 11.66 22.30
N VAL A 49 26.60 11.09 23.06
CA VAL A 49 26.70 10.99 24.51
C VAL A 49 27.80 9.97 24.81
N HIS A 50 29.05 10.40 24.89
CA HIS A 50 30.09 9.91 25.78
C HIS A 50 31.26 10.92 25.74
N ASP A 51 31.38 11.72 26.80
CA ASP A 51 32.66 12.34 27.15
C ASP A 51 33.69 11.22 27.32
N PHE A 52 34.78 11.26 26.57
CA PHE A 52 35.89 10.31 26.67
C PHE A 52 36.70 10.45 27.98
N GLU A 53 36.12 11.05 29.02
CA GLU A 53 36.78 11.33 30.31
C GLU A 53 36.84 10.11 31.25
N SER A 54 36.28 8.96 30.87
CA SER A 54 36.41 7.71 31.64
C SER A 54 37.27 6.65 30.92
N PRO A 55 38.20 5.97 31.63
CA PRO A 55 39.07 4.93 31.07
C PRO A 55 38.34 3.59 30.90
N SER A 56 37.09 3.62 30.45
CA SER A 56 36.31 2.43 30.14
C SER A 56 36.82 1.86 28.81
N VAL A 57 37.18 0.57 28.80
CA VAL A 57 37.48 -0.16 27.56
C VAL A 57 36.21 -0.14 26.70
N LEU A 58 36.15 0.76 25.73
CA LEU A 58 35.06 0.81 24.76
C LEU A 58 35.08 -0.50 23.98
N GLY A 59 33.98 -1.26 24.02
CA GLY A 59 33.81 -2.41 23.14
C GLY A 59 33.79 -1.96 21.68
N PHE A 60 34.00 -2.90 20.74
CA PHE A 60 33.90 -2.59 19.30
C PHE A 60 32.59 -1.88 18.97
N TRP A 61 31.49 -2.28 19.60
CA TRP A 61 30.18 -1.66 19.50
C TRP A 61 30.16 -0.17 19.88
N ASP A 62 30.76 0.18 21.01
CA ASP A 62 30.75 1.55 21.55
C ASP A 62 31.70 2.47 20.77
N ALA A 63 32.74 1.89 20.17
CA ALA A 63 33.74 2.61 19.42
C ALA A 63 33.35 2.80 17.93
N LEU A 64 32.52 1.92 17.37
CA LEU A 64 32.13 1.92 15.95
C LEU A 64 31.59 3.25 15.40
N PRO A 65 30.76 4.01 16.13
CA PRO A 65 30.27 5.31 15.65
C PRO A 65 31.39 6.30 15.30
N TYR A 66 32.58 6.18 15.90
CA TYR A 66 33.70 7.12 15.75
C TYR A 66 34.64 6.80 14.58
N PHE A 67 34.49 5.64 13.93
CA PHE A 67 35.32 5.23 12.80
C PHE A 67 34.53 4.54 11.68
N LEU A 68 33.22 4.77 11.64
CA LEU A 68 32.31 4.14 10.67
C LEU A 68 32.74 4.41 9.21
N ASP A 69 33.19 5.64 8.93
CA ASP A 69 33.76 6.05 7.65
C ASP A 69 35.01 5.26 7.26
N LYS A 70 35.87 4.94 8.24
CA LYS A 70 37.13 4.23 8.03
C LYS A 70 36.96 2.73 7.78
N ILE A 71 35.80 2.17 8.10
CA ILE A 71 35.54 0.74 7.89
C ILE A 71 34.75 0.46 6.61
N HIS A 72 34.25 1.48 5.92
CA HIS A 72 33.46 1.26 4.70
C HIS A 72 34.24 0.48 3.64
N ASP A 73 35.46 0.91 3.30
CA ASP A 73 36.27 0.25 2.27
C ASP A 73 36.65 -1.19 2.66
N PRO A 74 37.12 -1.49 3.89
CA PRO A 74 37.32 -2.87 4.34
C PRO A 74 36.06 -3.74 4.24
N ILE A 75 34.90 -3.21 4.63
CA ILE A 75 33.64 -3.95 4.61
C ILE A 75 33.17 -4.18 3.15
N LEU A 76 33.29 -3.17 2.28
CA LEU A 76 32.98 -3.33 0.86
C LEU A 76 33.92 -4.30 0.16
N CYS A 77 35.20 -4.33 0.53
CA CYS A 77 36.15 -5.31 0.03
C CYS A 77 35.72 -6.72 0.43
N MET A 78 35.43 -6.92 1.72
CA MET A 78 34.97 -8.20 2.28
C MET A 78 33.68 -8.71 1.63
N PHE A 79 32.70 -7.84 1.41
CA PHE A 79 31.40 -8.22 0.84
C PHE A 79 31.28 -7.91 -0.66
N SER A 80 32.39 -7.69 -1.37
CA SER A 80 32.37 -7.29 -2.79
C SER A 80 31.62 -8.27 -3.70
N MET A 81 31.58 -9.56 -3.35
CA MET A 81 30.82 -10.59 -4.05
C MET A 81 29.29 -10.38 -3.97
N PHE A 82 28.80 -9.69 -2.95
CA PHE A 82 27.38 -9.40 -2.70
C PHE A 82 26.91 -8.06 -3.31
N VAL A 83 27.83 -7.22 -3.78
CA VAL A 83 27.55 -5.85 -4.29
C VAL A 83 28.06 -5.67 -5.73
N ARG A 84 27.71 -6.62 -6.60
CA ARG A 84 28.13 -6.60 -8.01
C ARG A 84 27.29 -5.68 -8.90
N ASP A 85 26.19 -5.15 -8.38
CA ASP A 85 25.27 -4.30 -9.14
C ASP A 85 25.94 -2.97 -9.55
N PRO A 86 26.04 -2.67 -10.86
CA PRO A 86 26.60 -1.41 -11.34
C PRO A 86 25.86 -0.17 -10.83
N SER A 87 24.55 -0.28 -10.55
CA SER A 87 23.73 0.83 -10.05
C SER A 87 24.17 1.37 -8.69
N LEU A 88 24.92 0.56 -7.93
CA LEU A 88 25.44 0.92 -6.61
C LEU A 88 26.77 1.67 -6.67
N ARG A 89 27.39 1.86 -7.85
CA ARG A 89 28.70 2.53 -7.93
C ARG A 89 28.65 4.02 -7.62
N GLU A 90 27.52 4.65 -7.96
CA GLU A 90 27.32 6.09 -7.82
C GLU A 90 26.66 6.48 -6.49
N THR A 91 26.28 5.50 -5.66
CA THR A 91 25.62 5.74 -4.38
C THR A 91 26.63 5.98 -3.25
N SER A 92 26.15 6.54 -2.14
CA SER A 92 27.01 6.78 -0.96
C SER A 92 27.66 5.49 -0.44
N GLN A 93 28.89 5.57 0.04
CA GLN A 93 29.60 4.41 0.61
C GLN A 93 28.80 3.73 1.72
N SER A 94 28.13 4.50 2.59
CA SER A 94 27.27 3.95 3.65
C SER A 94 26.11 3.15 3.09
N LEU A 95 25.48 3.61 2.00
CA LEU A 95 24.42 2.84 1.34
C LEU A 95 24.98 1.56 0.72
N ARG A 96 26.12 1.62 0.06
CA ARG A 96 26.76 0.42 -0.52
C ARG A 96 27.09 -0.61 0.55
N VAL A 97 27.64 -0.17 1.70
CA VAL A 97 27.93 -1.04 2.85
C VAL A 97 26.63 -1.65 3.38
N PHE A 98 25.59 -0.85 3.53
CA PHE A 98 24.28 -1.31 3.96
C PHE A 98 23.74 -2.42 3.02
N VAL A 99 23.74 -2.17 1.71
CA VAL A 99 23.27 -3.16 0.72
C VAL A 99 24.10 -4.44 0.77
N ALA A 100 25.42 -4.32 0.89
CA ALA A 100 26.34 -5.46 1.05
C ALA A 100 25.94 -6.35 2.23
N ILE A 101 25.73 -5.72 3.38
CA ILE A 101 25.39 -6.40 4.63
C ILE A 101 24.02 -7.07 4.50
N ILE A 102 23.00 -6.39 3.96
CA ILE A 102 21.68 -7.00 3.80
C ILE A 102 21.75 -8.21 2.86
N LYS A 103 22.41 -8.07 1.70
CA LYS A 103 22.59 -9.19 0.75
C LYS A 103 23.29 -10.38 1.38
N PHE A 104 24.34 -10.14 2.17
CA PHE A 104 25.00 -11.19 2.94
C PHE A 104 24.07 -11.84 3.99
N LEU A 105 23.30 -11.04 4.74
CA LEU A 105 22.35 -11.56 5.73
C LEU A 105 21.27 -12.43 5.08
N LEU A 106 20.76 -12.03 3.92
CA LEU A 106 19.79 -12.82 3.15
C LEU A 106 20.40 -14.12 2.61
N HIS A 107 21.64 -14.08 2.14
CA HIS A 107 22.37 -15.29 1.73
C HIS A 107 22.56 -16.26 2.91
N ARG A 108 23.02 -15.76 4.06
CA ARG A 108 23.14 -16.52 5.31
C ARG A 108 21.82 -17.13 5.76
N PHE A 109 20.72 -16.39 5.57
CA PHE A 109 19.38 -16.88 5.87
C PHE A 109 19.01 -18.07 4.98
N ALA A 110 19.20 -17.95 3.67
CA ALA A 110 18.88 -19.01 2.70
C ALA A 110 19.66 -20.31 2.96
N LEU A 111 20.95 -20.21 3.32
CA LEU A 111 21.78 -21.39 3.63
C LEU A 111 21.34 -22.15 4.89
N ARG A 112 20.70 -21.48 5.85
CA ARG A 112 20.34 -22.05 7.16
C ARG A 112 18.86 -22.45 7.28
N GLN A 113 18.10 -22.47 6.18
CA GLN A 113 16.71 -22.95 6.20
C GLN A 113 16.60 -24.43 6.63
N SER A 114 17.68 -25.23 6.53
CA SER A 114 17.72 -26.63 6.97
C SER A 114 18.14 -26.83 8.43
N ASP A 115 18.87 -25.89 9.03
CA ASP A 115 19.40 -25.98 10.40
C ASP A 115 18.78 -24.88 11.29
N MET A 116 17.66 -25.21 11.92
CA MET A 116 16.86 -24.34 12.79
C MET A 116 17.52 -24.09 14.17
N SER A 117 18.77 -23.63 14.21
CA SER A 117 19.29 -23.07 15.46
C SER A 117 18.66 -21.71 15.70
N ASP A 118 17.77 -21.59 16.69
CA ASP A 118 16.95 -20.40 16.99
C ASP A 118 17.73 -19.08 17.06
N TYR A 119 18.97 -19.12 17.54
CA TYR A 119 19.75 -17.93 17.86
C TYR A 119 20.21 -17.13 16.62
N SER A 120 20.70 -17.82 15.58
CA SER A 120 21.20 -17.15 14.37
C SER A 120 20.07 -16.55 13.53
N HIS A 121 18.96 -17.28 13.42
CA HIS A 121 17.76 -16.82 12.71
C HIS A 121 17.20 -15.57 13.37
N THR A 122 17.05 -15.59 14.70
CA THR A 122 16.62 -14.42 15.47
C THR A 122 17.55 -13.22 15.26
N THR A 123 18.88 -13.44 15.29
CA THR A 123 19.86 -12.37 15.08
C THR A 123 19.78 -11.76 13.68
N ILE A 124 19.63 -12.60 12.64
CA ILE A 124 19.45 -12.14 11.26
C ILE A 124 18.16 -11.32 11.15
N CYS A 125 17.04 -11.82 11.69
CA CYS A 125 15.76 -11.10 11.69
C CYS A 125 15.86 -9.73 12.33
N GLN A 126 16.42 -9.66 13.55
CA GLN A 126 16.57 -8.41 14.29
C GLN A 126 17.47 -7.42 13.54
N SER A 127 18.51 -7.93 12.87
CA SER A 127 19.40 -7.12 12.03
C SER A 127 18.66 -6.57 10.82
N LEU A 128 17.87 -7.40 10.12
CA LEU A 128 17.03 -6.96 9.00
C LEU A 128 15.99 -5.93 9.44
N ILE A 129 15.31 -6.14 10.59
CA ILE A 129 14.36 -5.17 11.16
C ILE A 129 15.05 -3.84 11.41
N THR A 130 16.24 -3.86 12.01
CA THR A 130 17.03 -2.66 12.27
C THR A 130 17.40 -1.93 10.98
N GLY A 131 17.80 -2.68 9.94
CA GLY A 131 18.13 -2.12 8.64
C GLY A 131 16.93 -1.51 7.93
N VAL A 132 15.77 -2.19 7.94
CA VAL A 132 14.52 -1.70 7.35
C VAL A 132 14.01 -0.45 8.08
N ARG A 133 14.10 -0.42 9.42
CA ARG A 133 13.76 0.78 10.19
C ARG A 133 14.68 1.95 9.90
N TRP A 134 15.96 1.68 9.63
CA TRP A 134 16.87 2.73 9.17
C TRP A 134 16.42 3.27 7.82
N ILE A 135 16.14 2.40 6.83
CA ILE A 135 15.60 2.81 5.51
C ILE A 135 14.37 3.71 5.69
N HIS A 136 13.37 3.26 6.46
CA HIS A 136 12.13 4.01 6.66
C HIS A 136 12.34 5.43 7.23
N ARG A 137 13.46 5.67 7.93
CA ARG A 137 13.80 6.97 8.54
C ARG A 137 14.67 7.85 7.66
N GLN A 138 15.22 7.33 6.57
CA GLN A 138 16.11 8.08 5.68
C GLN A 138 15.31 8.78 4.58
N ALA A 139 15.78 9.96 4.18
CA ALA A 139 15.33 10.63 2.97
C ALA A 139 16.25 10.22 1.81
N PHE A 140 15.77 9.33 0.94
CA PHE A 140 16.54 8.89 -0.22
C PHE A 140 16.34 9.81 -1.42
N SER A 141 17.40 9.99 -2.19
CA SER A 141 17.33 10.64 -3.50
C SER A 141 16.60 9.73 -4.51
N SER A 142 16.14 10.29 -5.62
CA SER A 142 15.59 9.50 -6.73
C SER A 142 16.62 8.58 -7.40
N GLN A 143 17.92 8.84 -7.21
CA GLN A 143 19.01 8.02 -7.72
C GLN A 143 19.28 6.80 -6.83
N ASP A 144 19.19 6.97 -5.51
CA ASP A 144 19.45 5.89 -4.54
C ASP A 144 18.22 4.97 -4.35
N ALA A 145 17.01 5.55 -4.40
CA ALA A 145 15.77 4.85 -4.09
C ALA A 145 15.57 3.53 -4.87
N PRO A 146 15.87 3.43 -6.18
CA PRO A 146 15.74 2.17 -6.92
C PRO A 146 16.55 1.01 -6.33
N ALA A 147 17.79 1.26 -5.94
CA ALA A 147 18.66 0.23 -5.37
C ALA A 147 18.14 -0.25 -4.00
N VAL A 148 17.59 0.67 -3.20
CA VAL A 148 16.99 0.34 -1.89
C VAL A 148 15.68 -0.43 -2.07
N ILE A 149 14.87 -0.06 -3.06
CA ILE A 149 13.64 -0.79 -3.42
C ILE A 149 13.98 -2.25 -3.71
N THR A 150 14.98 -2.54 -4.56
CA THR A 150 15.40 -3.92 -4.85
C THR A 150 15.75 -4.70 -3.59
N VAL A 151 16.46 -4.08 -2.65
CA VAL A 151 16.81 -4.72 -1.36
C VAL A 151 15.58 -5.03 -0.52
N LEU A 152 14.61 -4.11 -0.45
CA LEU A 152 13.35 -4.36 0.26
C LEU A 152 12.53 -5.49 -0.40
N GLU A 153 12.56 -5.61 -1.73
CA GLU A 153 11.89 -6.71 -2.43
C GLU A 153 12.56 -8.05 -2.15
N ASP A 154 13.88 -8.08 -2.00
CA ASP A 154 14.59 -9.31 -1.62
C ASP A 154 14.29 -9.71 -0.18
N ILE A 155 14.13 -8.74 0.73
CA ILE A 155 13.68 -9.00 2.11
C ILE A 155 12.23 -9.50 2.11
N ALA A 156 11.36 -8.90 1.30
CA ALA A 156 9.94 -9.26 1.23
C ALA A 156 9.66 -10.57 0.46
N ALA A 157 10.69 -11.18 -0.13
CA ALA A 157 10.55 -12.38 -0.92
C ALA A 157 9.97 -13.54 -0.07
N PRO A 158 9.06 -14.37 -0.62
CA PRO A 158 8.40 -15.45 0.12
C PRO A 158 9.38 -16.45 0.75
N GLU A 159 10.57 -16.61 0.16
CA GLU A 159 11.65 -17.46 0.66
C GLU A 159 12.25 -16.93 1.97
N ILE A 160 12.11 -15.62 2.24
CA ILE A 160 12.65 -14.93 3.42
C ILE A 160 11.56 -14.70 4.45
N ILE A 161 10.41 -14.17 4.02
CA ILE A 161 9.27 -13.89 4.89
C ILE A 161 8.08 -14.74 4.42
N PRO A 162 7.75 -15.83 5.13
CA PRO A 162 6.62 -16.67 4.75
C PRO A 162 5.31 -15.88 4.80
N PRO A 163 4.35 -16.16 3.89
CA PRO A 163 3.10 -15.42 3.79
C PRO A 163 2.22 -15.46 5.05
N LEU A 164 2.38 -16.48 5.89
CA LEU A 164 1.48 -16.80 7.00
C LEU A 164 2.17 -16.94 8.37
N ASN A 165 3.43 -16.51 8.51
CA ASN A 165 4.10 -16.66 9.80
C ASN A 165 3.59 -15.61 10.82
N MET A 166 2.86 -16.08 11.82
CA MET A 166 2.31 -15.29 12.94
C MET A 166 3.34 -15.06 14.07
N GLU A 167 4.57 -15.56 13.93
CA GLU A 167 5.65 -15.23 14.87
C GLU A 167 5.89 -13.70 14.91
N SER A 168 6.06 -13.17 16.12
CA SER A 168 6.07 -11.73 16.38
C SER A 168 7.19 -10.98 15.66
N VAL A 169 8.35 -11.61 15.48
CA VAL A 169 9.53 -10.97 14.88
C VAL A 169 9.35 -10.83 13.37
N TRP A 170 8.89 -11.89 12.69
CA TRP A 170 8.67 -11.89 11.23
C TRP A 170 7.53 -10.98 10.81
N SER A 171 6.43 -10.98 11.57
CA SER A 171 5.33 -10.04 11.34
C SER A 171 5.76 -8.58 11.52
N GLY A 172 6.70 -8.31 12.45
CA GLY A 172 7.35 -7.01 12.61
C GLY A 172 8.20 -6.62 11.41
N LEU A 173 9.10 -7.51 10.96
CA LEU A 173 9.94 -7.27 9.79
C LEU A 173 9.10 -7.00 8.54
N ARG A 174 8.06 -7.81 8.31
CA ARG A 174 7.18 -7.65 7.15
C ARG A 174 6.52 -6.28 7.16
N TYR A 175 5.89 -5.90 8.27
CA TYR A 175 5.22 -4.60 8.38
C TYR A 175 6.18 -3.43 8.20
N ASP A 176 7.34 -3.46 8.85
CA ASP A 176 8.35 -2.40 8.73
C ASP A 176 8.86 -2.31 7.27
N THR A 177 8.94 -3.45 6.56
CA THR A 177 9.35 -3.52 5.15
C THR A 177 8.31 -2.85 4.26
N ILE A 178 7.02 -3.10 4.48
CA ILE A 178 5.93 -2.46 3.73
C ILE A 178 5.96 -0.93 3.94
N LEU A 179 6.19 -0.45 5.17
CA LEU A 179 6.28 0.99 5.45
C LEU A 179 7.46 1.65 4.75
N ALA A 180 8.65 1.03 4.81
CA ALA A 180 9.83 1.50 4.12
C ALA A 180 9.62 1.52 2.60
N TYR A 181 9.00 0.47 2.07
CA TYR A 181 8.70 0.34 0.65
C TYR A 181 7.71 1.40 0.19
N HIS A 182 6.65 1.64 0.96
CA HIS A 182 5.67 2.69 0.68
C HIS A 182 6.36 4.05 0.54
N SER A 183 7.20 4.42 1.51
CA SER A 183 7.94 5.69 1.49
C SER A 183 8.80 5.83 0.23
N LEU A 184 9.56 4.81 -0.14
CA LEU A 184 10.41 4.81 -1.34
C LEU A 184 9.61 4.80 -2.65
N SER A 185 8.46 4.13 -2.69
CA SER A 185 7.57 4.13 -3.85
C SER A 185 7.00 5.52 -4.16
N THR A 186 6.96 6.42 -3.16
CA THR A 186 6.60 7.82 -3.41
C THR A 186 7.71 8.59 -4.11
N VAL A 187 8.98 8.23 -3.88
CA VAL A 187 10.18 8.88 -4.45
C VAL A 187 10.50 8.32 -5.84
N ALA A 188 10.54 7.00 -5.99
CA ALA A 188 10.90 6.31 -7.23
C ALA A 188 9.83 5.26 -7.61
N PRO A 189 8.60 5.68 -7.97
CA PRO A 189 7.48 4.77 -8.24
C PRO A 189 7.72 3.81 -9.40
N SER A 190 8.51 4.21 -10.40
CA SER A 190 8.86 3.38 -11.56
C SER A 190 9.89 2.29 -11.25
N ALA A 191 10.54 2.32 -10.08
CA ALA A 191 11.48 1.30 -9.67
C ALA A 191 10.82 0.08 -9.00
N CYS A 192 9.53 0.18 -8.68
CA CYS A 192 8.76 -0.94 -8.13
C CYS A 192 8.64 -2.08 -9.16
N SER A 193 9.00 -3.30 -8.78
CA SER A 193 8.89 -4.46 -9.66
C SER A 193 7.56 -5.20 -9.51
N LEU A 194 7.26 -6.06 -10.48
CA LEU A 194 6.11 -6.97 -10.40
C LEU A 194 6.18 -7.85 -9.15
N ARG A 195 7.36 -8.39 -8.82
CA ARG A 195 7.58 -9.23 -7.64
C ARG A 195 7.33 -8.45 -6.35
N GLY A 196 7.86 -7.23 -6.27
CA GLY A 196 7.68 -6.36 -5.12
C GLY A 196 6.20 -6.05 -4.88
N LEU A 197 5.50 -5.58 -5.92
CA LEU A 197 4.07 -5.25 -5.81
C LEU A 197 3.19 -6.48 -5.54
N GLN A 198 3.54 -7.66 -6.05
CA GLN A 198 2.85 -8.91 -5.69
C GLN A 198 2.98 -9.18 -4.19
N ALA A 199 4.18 -9.03 -3.60
CA ALA A 199 4.37 -9.21 -2.16
C ALA A 199 3.54 -8.22 -1.32
N ILE A 200 3.31 -7.00 -1.83
CA ILE A 200 2.41 -6.02 -1.20
C ILE A 200 0.95 -6.51 -1.22
N VAL A 201 0.48 -7.04 -2.35
CA VAL A 201 -0.89 -7.57 -2.45
C VAL A 201 -1.06 -8.83 -1.61
N ASP A 202 -0.06 -9.72 -1.58
CA ASP A 202 -0.08 -10.89 -0.72
C ASP A 202 -0.12 -10.48 0.77
N PHE A 203 0.59 -9.42 1.14
CA PHE A 203 0.49 -8.83 2.48
C PHE A 203 -0.89 -8.25 2.75
N MET A 204 -1.43 -7.42 1.85
CA MET A 204 -2.76 -6.83 1.94
C MET A 204 -3.84 -7.89 2.16
N THR A 205 -3.80 -8.97 1.38
CA THR A 205 -4.81 -10.02 1.39
C THR A 205 -4.69 -10.93 2.62
N SER A 206 -3.47 -11.33 3.00
CA SER A 206 -3.23 -12.16 4.20
C SER A 206 -3.49 -11.44 5.52
N HIS A 207 -3.44 -10.10 5.52
CA HIS A 207 -3.62 -9.27 6.72
C HIS A 207 -4.86 -8.39 6.63
N TRP A 208 -5.81 -8.74 5.77
CA TRP A 208 -6.99 -7.91 5.50
C TRP A 208 -7.69 -7.51 6.79
N ASP A 209 -8.11 -8.49 7.59
CA ASP A 209 -8.82 -8.32 8.86
C ASP A 209 -7.91 -8.13 10.08
N LEU A 210 -6.58 -8.10 9.90
CA LEU A 210 -5.65 -7.99 11.02
C LEU A 210 -5.40 -6.52 11.38
N THR A 211 -5.57 -6.21 12.66
CA THR A 211 -5.43 -4.85 13.19
C THR A 211 -4.07 -4.65 13.88
N ARG A 212 -3.56 -3.43 13.84
CA ARG A 212 -2.37 -2.98 14.58
C ARG A 212 -2.48 -1.49 14.84
N ASP A 213 -2.20 -1.06 16.07
CA ASP A 213 -2.05 0.35 16.45
C ASP A 213 -3.16 1.26 15.88
N PHE A 214 -4.42 0.80 15.97
CA PHE A 214 -5.65 1.51 15.58
C PHE A 214 -5.95 1.61 14.07
N SER A 215 -5.25 0.85 13.21
CA SER A 215 -5.60 0.69 11.79
C SER A 215 -5.57 -0.78 11.37
N TYR A 216 -6.11 -1.08 10.20
CA TYR A 216 -5.84 -2.38 9.59
C TYR A 216 -4.42 -2.39 9.03
N LYS A 217 -3.73 -3.52 9.17
CA LYS A 217 -2.39 -3.68 8.58
C LYS A 217 -2.44 -3.55 7.06
N SER A 218 -3.55 -3.98 6.45
CA SER A 218 -3.81 -3.91 5.01
C SER A 218 -3.96 -2.47 4.49
N ASP A 219 -4.33 -1.49 5.33
CA ASP A 219 -4.58 -0.10 4.91
C ASP A 219 -3.35 0.55 4.26
N THR A 220 -2.16 0.32 4.83
CA THR A 220 -0.89 0.82 4.27
C THR A 220 -0.64 0.27 2.87
N ALA A 221 -0.93 -1.01 2.66
CA ALA A 221 -0.76 -1.66 1.35
C ALA A 221 -1.77 -1.15 0.33
N CYS A 222 -3.04 -0.93 0.73
CA CYS A 222 -4.04 -0.29 -0.12
C CYS A 222 -3.63 1.13 -0.52
N MET A 223 -3.16 1.94 0.43
CA MET A 223 -2.71 3.30 0.19
C MET A 223 -1.52 3.33 -0.78
N MET A 224 -0.53 2.46 -0.56
CA MET A 224 0.63 2.35 -1.42
C MET A 224 0.24 1.97 -2.86
N LEU A 225 -0.52 0.88 -3.04
CA LEU A 225 -0.95 0.44 -4.36
C LEU A 225 -1.81 1.50 -5.04
N GLY A 226 -2.71 2.14 -4.29
CA GLY A 226 -3.49 3.28 -4.75
C GLY A 226 -2.60 4.41 -5.28
N ASN A 227 -1.60 4.84 -4.53
CA ASN A 227 -0.68 5.91 -4.97
C ASN A 227 0.05 5.58 -6.28
N LEU A 228 0.40 4.31 -6.50
CA LEU A 228 1.02 3.87 -7.76
C LEU A 228 0.03 3.88 -8.93
N LEU A 229 -1.23 3.51 -8.69
CA LEU A 229 -2.30 3.59 -9.68
C LEU A 229 -2.59 5.04 -10.09
N GLU A 230 -2.63 5.96 -9.12
CA GLU A 230 -2.79 7.40 -9.38
C GLU A 230 -1.63 8.00 -10.19
N LYS A 231 -0.42 7.48 -10.00
CA LYS A 231 0.75 7.83 -10.81
C LYS A 231 0.81 7.07 -12.15
N HIS A 232 -0.23 6.33 -12.51
CA HIS A 232 -0.34 5.57 -13.76
C HIS A 232 0.81 4.57 -13.98
N ILE A 233 1.34 3.96 -12.92
CA ILE A 233 2.43 2.98 -13.03
C ILE A 233 1.90 1.66 -13.60
N PRO A 234 2.32 1.21 -14.81
CA PRO A 234 1.68 0.08 -15.50
C PRO A 234 1.69 -1.23 -14.70
N ILE A 235 2.79 -1.50 -13.99
CA ILE A 235 2.94 -2.72 -13.19
C ILE A 235 1.90 -2.76 -12.05
N ALA A 236 1.50 -1.61 -11.50
CA ALA A 236 0.47 -1.56 -10.46
C ALA A 236 -0.91 -2.01 -10.98
N PHE A 237 -1.27 -1.61 -12.21
CA PHE A 237 -2.51 -2.10 -12.87
C PHE A 237 -2.40 -3.60 -13.13
N ALA A 238 -1.26 -4.06 -13.66
CA ALA A 238 -1.03 -5.47 -13.94
C ALA A 238 -1.17 -6.34 -12.68
N VAL A 239 -0.60 -5.93 -11.54
CA VAL A 239 -0.73 -6.64 -10.27
C VAL A 239 -2.16 -6.57 -9.72
N PHE A 240 -2.80 -5.40 -9.78
CA PHE A 240 -4.18 -5.26 -9.31
C PHE A 240 -5.13 -6.23 -10.02
N HIS A 241 -5.02 -6.30 -11.35
CA HIS A 241 -5.76 -7.23 -12.19
C HIS A 241 -5.34 -8.69 -11.97
N GLY A 242 -4.03 -8.98 -12.06
CA GLY A 242 -3.47 -10.33 -11.97
C GLY A 242 -3.75 -11.01 -10.63
N SER A 243 -3.77 -10.23 -9.55
CA SER A 243 -4.11 -10.70 -8.20
C SER A 243 -5.61 -10.72 -7.91
N ARG A 244 -6.46 -10.41 -8.90
CA ARG A 244 -7.92 -10.43 -8.77
C ARG A 244 -8.43 -9.57 -7.59
N CYS A 245 -7.87 -8.36 -7.44
CA CYS A 245 -8.13 -7.52 -6.27
C CYS A 245 -9.62 -7.22 -6.07
N LEU A 246 -10.40 -6.96 -7.12
CA LEU A 246 -11.86 -6.72 -6.97
C LEU A 246 -12.58 -7.97 -6.48
N GLN A 247 -12.28 -9.16 -6.99
CA GLN A 247 -12.89 -10.39 -6.48
C GLN A 247 -12.51 -10.64 -5.02
N PHE A 248 -11.27 -10.36 -4.65
CA PHE A 248 -10.83 -10.45 -3.26
C PHE A 248 -11.67 -9.50 -2.39
N LEU A 249 -11.69 -8.20 -2.72
CA LEU A 249 -12.42 -7.18 -1.96
C LEU A 249 -13.93 -7.48 -1.85
N GLY A 250 -14.54 -7.99 -2.92
CA GLY A 250 -15.98 -8.32 -2.93
C GLY A 250 -16.36 -9.53 -2.07
N ASN A 251 -15.38 -10.38 -1.71
CA ASN A 251 -15.58 -11.57 -0.89
C ASN A 251 -15.18 -11.37 0.58
N HIS A 252 -14.68 -10.19 0.94
CA HIS A 252 -14.22 -9.88 2.30
C HIS A 252 -15.04 -8.75 2.93
N THR A 253 -14.85 -8.57 4.22
CA THR A 253 -15.33 -7.44 5.01
C THR A 253 -14.89 -6.12 4.36
N PHE A 254 -15.82 -5.16 4.27
CA PHE A 254 -15.51 -3.85 3.71
C PHE A 254 -14.61 -3.05 4.66
N HIS A 255 -13.50 -2.53 4.12
CA HIS A 255 -12.62 -1.57 4.78
C HIS A 255 -12.55 -0.27 3.98
N GLU A 256 -12.57 0.87 4.68
CA GLU A 256 -12.58 2.20 4.05
C GLU A 256 -11.36 2.43 3.14
N ALA A 257 -10.20 1.85 3.46
CA ALA A 257 -9.00 1.94 2.62
C ALA A 257 -9.16 1.32 1.22
N ALA A 258 -10.16 0.45 1.00
CA ALA A 258 -10.49 -0.07 -0.32
C ALA A 258 -11.03 1.03 -1.27
N VAL A 259 -11.68 2.06 -0.72
CA VAL A 259 -12.31 3.15 -1.50
C VAL A 259 -11.27 3.91 -2.34
N PRO A 260 -10.21 4.51 -1.77
CA PRO A 260 -9.21 5.21 -2.58
C PRO A 260 -8.47 4.26 -3.53
N LEU A 261 -8.26 2.99 -3.15
CA LEU A 261 -7.63 2.00 -4.02
C LEU A 261 -8.45 1.75 -5.30
N VAL A 262 -9.74 1.43 -5.15
CA VAL A 262 -10.65 1.19 -6.29
C VAL A 262 -10.89 2.46 -7.09
N SER A 263 -11.05 3.60 -6.42
CA SER A 263 -11.24 4.92 -7.07
C SER A 263 -10.08 5.25 -8.00
N LYS A 264 -8.84 5.10 -7.52
CA LYS A 264 -7.62 5.35 -8.31
C LYS A 264 -7.44 4.35 -9.45
N TYR A 265 -7.83 3.08 -9.27
CA TYR A 265 -7.84 2.09 -10.35
C TYR A 265 -8.80 2.50 -11.49
N VAL A 266 -10.04 2.84 -11.15
CA VAL A 266 -11.06 3.26 -12.13
C VAL A 266 -10.67 4.56 -12.83
N ALA A 267 -10.21 5.56 -12.08
CA ALA A 267 -9.76 6.83 -12.63
C ALA A 267 -8.55 6.68 -13.56
N GLY A 268 -7.61 5.81 -13.20
CA GLY A 268 -6.44 5.51 -14.03
C GLY A 268 -6.82 4.85 -15.36
N ILE A 269 -7.75 3.89 -15.35
CA ILE A 269 -8.29 3.26 -16.58
C ILE A 269 -8.95 4.32 -17.46
N SER A 270 -9.81 5.17 -16.89
CA SER A 270 -10.50 6.22 -17.65
C SER A 270 -9.53 7.23 -18.27
N THR A 271 -8.47 7.59 -17.54
CA THR A 271 -7.42 8.48 -18.04
C THR A 271 -6.65 7.83 -19.19
N MET A 272 -6.31 6.55 -19.07
CA MET A 272 -5.65 5.78 -20.14
C MET A 272 -6.55 5.67 -21.38
N GLU A 273 -7.86 5.44 -21.22
CA GLU A 273 -8.82 5.40 -22.31
C GLU A 273 -8.89 6.71 -23.09
N HIS A 274 -8.96 7.85 -22.36
CA HIS A 274 -8.95 9.18 -22.99
C HIS A 274 -7.61 9.52 -23.67
N ALA A 275 -6.48 9.04 -23.14
CA ALA A 275 -5.17 9.27 -23.74
C ALA A 275 -4.98 8.47 -25.05
N LEU A 276 -5.61 7.30 -25.15
CA LEU A 276 -5.40 6.35 -26.23
C LEU A 276 -6.21 6.61 -27.50
N ASN A 277 -7.00 7.69 -27.59
CA ASN A 277 -7.84 8.10 -28.73
C ASN A 277 -7.35 7.66 -30.15
N GLY A 278 -7.55 6.38 -30.51
CA GLY A 278 -7.22 5.78 -31.81
C GLY A 278 -5.91 4.99 -31.97
N VAL A 279 -5.05 4.83 -30.96
CA VAL A 279 -3.78 4.09 -31.10
C VAL A 279 -3.96 2.59 -30.79
N MET A 280 -4.20 1.79 -31.83
CA MET A 280 -4.57 0.36 -31.73
C MET A 280 -3.61 -0.54 -30.93
N ASN A 281 -2.32 -0.25 -30.92
CA ASN A 281 -1.32 -1.18 -30.36
C ASN A 281 -1.22 -1.15 -28.83
N GLU A 282 -1.70 -0.09 -28.18
CA GLU A 282 -1.73 0.05 -26.71
C GLU A 282 -3.13 -0.17 -26.12
N ALA A 283 -4.14 -0.44 -26.96
CA ALA A 283 -5.52 -0.67 -26.55
C ALA A 283 -5.75 -2.05 -25.90
N MET A 284 -4.91 -3.05 -26.20
CA MET A 284 -5.09 -4.43 -25.71
C MET A 284 -4.94 -4.56 -24.18
N PRO A 285 -3.90 -3.99 -23.53
CA PRO A 285 -3.83 -3.96 -22.07
C PRO A 285 -4.99 -3.19 -21.42
N LEU A 286 -5.44 -2.08 -22.02
CA LEU A 286 -6.55 -1.29 -21.49
C LEU A 286 -7.88 -2.08 -21.52
N GLN A 287 -8.19 -2.71 -22.65
CA GLN A 287 -9.43 -3.47 -22.82
C GLN A 287 -9.54 -4.59 -21.78
N LEU A 288 -8.44 -5.27 -21.46
CA LEU A 288 -8.37 -6.28 -20.41
C LEU A 288 -8.86 -5.74 -19.05
N HIS A 289 -8.43 -4.52 -18.68
CA HIS A 289 -8.84 -3.89 -17.43
C HIS A 289 -10.32 -3.47 -17.44
N ILE A 290 -10.83 -2.98 -18.57
CA ILE A 290 -12.26 -2.63 -18.73
C ILE A 290 -13.13 -3.89 -18.67
N ASP A 291 -12.75 -4.97 -19.36
CA ASP A 291 -13.46 -6.27 -19.33
C ASP A 291 -13.47 -6.87 -17.92
N TYR A 292 -12.34 -6.82 -17.23
CA TYR A 292 -12.25 -7.25 -15.84
C TYR A 292 -13.18 -6.46 -14.93
N LEU A 293 -13.19 -5.13 -15.06
CA LEU A 293 -14.04 -4.25 -14.26
C LEU A 293 -15.54 -4.46 -14.54
N HIS A 294 -15.91 -4.70 -15.80
CA HIS A 294 -17.31 -4.89 -16.23
C HIS A 294 -17.82 -6.33 -16.12
N SER A 295 -17.01 -7.26 -15.60
CA SER A 295 -17.56 -8.53 -15.12
C SER A 295 -18.65 -8.26 -14.06
N PRO A 296 -19.83 -8.90 -14.12
CA PRO A 296 -20.97 -8.51 -13.27
C PRO A 296 -20.69 -8.48 -11.77
N LEU A 297 -19.84 -9.37 -11.26
CA LEU A 297 -19.44 -9.38 -9.84
C LEU A 297 -18.46 -8.25 -9.50
N ASN A 298 -17.49 -8.01 -10.38
CA ASN A 298 -16.49 -6.97 -10.18
C ASN A 298 -17.10 -5.57 -10.29
N LEU A 299 -18.02 -5.38 -11.24
CA LEU A 299 -18.74 -4.12 -11.40
C LEU A 299 -19.57 -3.81 -10.16
N PHE A 300 -20.31 -4.80 -9.66
CA PHE A 300 -21.05 -4.65 -8.40
C PHE A 300 -20.13 -4.33 -7.23
N THR A 301 -18.99 -5.02 -7.13
CA THR A 301 -18.01 -4.79 -6.05
C THR A 301 -17.40 -3.39 -6.13
N ALA A 302 -16.98 -2.96 -7.31
CA ALA A 302 -16.42 -1.63 -7.50
C ALA A 302 -17.47 -0.56 -7.19
N CYS A 303 -18.69 -0.71 -7.70
CA CYS A 303 -19.79 0.21 -7.40
C CYS A 303 -20.13 0.26 -5.91
N SER A 304 -20.21 -0.89 -5.23
CA SER A 304 -20.55 -0.93 -3.80
C SER A 304 -19.46 -0.25 -2.98
N ILE A 305 -18.18 -0.56 -3.25
CA ILE A 305 -17.03 0.08 -2.59
C ILE A 305 -17.01 1.59 -2.84
N LEU A 306 -17.19 2.05 -4.09
CA LEU A 306 -17.15 3.49 -4.40
C LEU A 306 -18.35 4.26 -3.84
N ALA A 307 -19.48 3.58 -3.69
CA ALA A 307 -20.68 4.14 -3.09
C ALA A 307 -20.59 4.22 -1.56
N THR A 308 -19.82 3.34 -0.92
CA THR A 308 -19.55 3.39 0.52
C THR A 308 -18.31 4.22 0.81
N ARG A 309 -18.34 5.12 1.80
CA ARG A 309 -17.21 6.03 2.05
C ARG A 309 -16.80 6.16 3.50
N GLY A 310 -17.27 5.24 4.34
CA GLY A 310 -17.04 5.32 5.77
C GLY A 310 -17.91 6.40 6.42
N THR A 311 -18.02 6.32 7.75
CA THR A 311 -18.92 7.18 8.53
C THR A 311 -18.33 8.54 8.85
N ALA A 312 -17.02 8.73 8.65
CA ALA A 312 -16.30 9.93 9.05
C ALA A 312 -16.32 11.05 7.99
N ASN A 313 -16.52 10.72 6.70
CA ASN A 313 -16.43 11.70 5.61
C ASN A 313 -17.46 11.46 4.49
N ILE A 314 -18.62 12.11 4.59
CA ILE A 314 -19.69 12.04 3.59
C ILE A 314 -19.40 13.01 2.44
N ASP A 315 -18.42 12.68 1.60
CA ASP A 315 -18.15 13.43 0.38
C ASP A 315 -18.98 12.89 -0.80
N ARG A 316 -20.23 13.38 -0.91
CA ARG A 316 -21.12 13.05 -2.04
C ARG A 316 -20.56 13.49 -3.38
N SER A 317 -19.75 14.55 -3.43
CA SER A 317 -19.18 15.04 -4.69
C SER A 317 -18.22 14.02 -5.29
N ALA A 318 -17.48 13.33 -4.44
CA ALA A 318 -16.54 12.34 -4.87
C ALA A 318 -17.19 10.96 -5.11
N ILE A 319 -18.31 10.62 -4.44
CA ILE A 319 -19.18 9.50 -4.88
C ILE A 319 -19.67 9.77 -6.30
N TYR A 320 -20.21 10.96 -6.55
CA TYR A 320 -20.71 11.35 -7.86
C TYR A 320 -19.63 11.21 -8.93
N ARG A 321 -18.43 11.77 -8.69
CA ARG A 321 -17.30 11.69 -9.62
C ARG A 321 -16.93 10.24 -9.90
N ASP A 322 -16.68 9.43 -8.87
CA ASP A 322 -16.15 8.09 -9.04
C ASP A 322 -17.17 7.15 -9.73
N ILE A 323 -18.45 7.24 -9.36
CA ILE A 323 -19.54 6.48 -10.00
C ILE A 323 -19.71 6.91 -11.46
N ARG A 324 -19.63 8.22 -11.74
CA ARG A 324 -19.73 8.73 -13.12
C ARG A 324 -18.55 8.28 -13.98
N THR A 325 -17.33 8.34 -13.44
CA THR A 325 -16.13 7.84 -14.14
C THR A 325 -16.26 6.35 -14.44
N LEU A 326 -16.75 5.54 -13.49
CA LEU A 326 -16.99 4.11 -13.72
C LEU A 326 -18.03 3.87 -14.82
N ALA A 327 -19.16 4.60 -14.81
CA ALA A 327 -20.21 4.49 -15.81
C ALA A 327 -19.75 4.87 -17.23
N GLN A 328 -18.85 5.85 -17.33
CA GLN A 328 -18.32 6.34 -18.60
C GLN A 328 -17.39 5.37 -19.33
N LEU A 329 -16.75 4.43 -18.61
CA LEU A 329 -15.85 3.43 -19.20
C LEU A 329 -16.59 2.47 -20.16
N ARG A 330 -17.86 2.17 -19.88
CA ARG A 330 -18.69 1.34 -20.76
C ARG A 330 -20.19 1.60 -20.54
N PRO A 331 -20.72 2.71 -21.07
CA PRO A 331 -22.09 3.14 -20.80
C PRO A 331 -23.16 2.17 -21.33
N HIS A 332 -22.84 1.36 -22.34
CA HIS A 332 -23.80 0.45 -22.98
C HIS A 332 -23.71 -1.01 -22.49
N ASP A 333 -22.97 -1.28 -21.41
CA ASP A 333 -22.85 -2.65 -20.89
C ASP A 333 -24.12 -3.10 -20.15
N ALA A 334 -24.65 -4.28 -20.51
CA ALA A 334 -25.81 -4.87 -19.86
C ALA A 334 -25.57 -5.23 -18.38
N ALA A 335 -24.30 -5.38 -17.96
CA ALA A 335 -23.93 -5.61 -16.57
C ALA A 335 -24.42 -4.49 -15.62
N TRP A 336 -24.67 -3.28 -16.14
CA TRP A 336 -25.20 -2.16 -15.36
C TRP A 336 -26.59 -2.42 -14.79
N ASP A 337 -27.45 -3.14 -15.52
CA ASP A 337 -28.80 -3.48 -15.04
C ASP A 337 -28.74 -4.43 -13.83
N GLU A 338 -27.86 -5.44 -13.90
CA GLU A 338 -27.63 -6.34 -12.80
C GLU A 338 -26.98 -5.63 -11.60
N CYS A 339 -25.99 -4.76 -11.85
CA CYS A 339 -25.33 -3.98 -10.82
C CYS A 339 -26.32 -3.07 -10.07
N ARG A 340 -27.12 -2.29 -10.79
CA ARG A 340 -28.16 -1.42 -10.20
C ARG A 340 -29.17 -2.22 -9.40
N LYS A 341 -29.61 -3.38 -9.90
CA LYS A 341 -30.52 -4.28 -9.17
C LYS A 341 -29.89 -4.78 -7.87
N LYS A 342 -28.62 -5.21 -7.89
CA LYS A 342 -27.90 -5.67 -6.69
C LYS A 342 -27.68 -4.54 -5.67
N LEU A 343 -27.35 -3.33 -6.11
CA LEU A 343 -27.23 -2.17 -5.21
C LEU A 343 -28.56 -1.83 -4.52
N ARG A 344 -29.69 -1.85 -5.26
CA ARG A 344 -31.03 -1.68 -4.66
C ARG A 344 -31.32 -2.78 -3.64
N GLY A 345 -30.98 -4.03 -3.96
CA GLY A 345 -31.07 -5.17 -3.04
C GLY A 345 -30.26 -4.95 -1.76
N LEU A 346 -29.00 -4.50 -1.89
CA LEU A 346 -28.10 -4.22 -0.77
C LEU A 346 -28.68 -3.19 0.20
N VAL A 347 -29.31 -2.12 -0.31
CA VAL A 347 -29.98 -1.09 0.51
C VAL A 347 -31.20 -1.64 1.25
N GLN A 348 -32.00 -2.48 0.57
CA GLN A 348 -33.23 -3.06 1.12
C GLN A 348 -32.95 -4.11 2.19
N GLY A 349 -31.91 -4.93 2.01
CA GLY A 349 -31.46 -5.91 2.99
C GLY A 349 -30.17 -6.58 2.54
N ASP A 350 -29.14 -6.55 3.38
CA ASP A 350 -27.82 -7.11 3.12
C ASP A 350 -27.62 -8.51 3.73
N GLY A 351 -28.69 -9.11 4.27
CA GLY A 351 -28.63 -10.35 5.04
C GLY A 351 -27.79 -10.25 6.31
N GLY A 352 -27.50 -9.04 6.79
CA GLY A 352 -26.68 -8.78 7.97
C GLY A 352 -25.22 -9.17 7.78
N LYS A 353 -24.65 -9.04 6.57
CA LYS A 353 -23.24 -9.33 6.30
C LYS A 353 -22.43 -8.11 5.86
N PHE A 354 -22.94 -7.30 4.94
CA PHE A 354 -22.16 -6.22 4.35
C PHE A 354 -21.96 -5.04 5.30
N PHE A 355 -23.01 -4.58 6.00
CA PHE A 355 -22.92 -3.41 6.89
C PHE A 355 -22.54 -3.81 8.32
N SER A 356 -23.09 -4.91 8.83
CA SER A 356 -22.89 -5.35 10.22
C SER A 356 -21.44 -5.77 10.54
N GLN A 357 -20.70 -6.22 9.52
CA GLN A 357 -19.31 -6.64 9.66
C GLN A 357 -18.33 -5.48 9.53
N GLN A 358 -18.77 -4.32 9.04
CA GLN A 358 -17.94 -3.13 8.99
C GLN A 358 -17.59 -2.67 10.40
N ARG A 359 -16.37 -2.17 10.53
CA ARG A 359 -15.82 -1.69 11.79
C ARG A 359 -15.44 -0.22 11.67
N VAL A 360 -15.71 0.52 12.73
CA VAL A 360 -15.32 1.93 12.85
C VAL A 360 -14.37 2.07 14.03
N TRP A 361 -13.30 2.81 13.79
CA TRP A 361 -12.38 3.26 14.82
C TRP A 361 -12.79 4.66 15.29
N PRO A 362 -12.98 4.89 16.60
CA PRO A 362 -13.34 6.21 17.10
C PRO A 362 -12.20 7.20 16.85
N VAL A 363 -12.53 8.35 16.25
CA VAL A 363 -11.57 9.40 15.85
C VAL A 363 -10.89 10.09 17.04
N CYS A 364 -11.45 10.01 18.25
CA CYS A 364 -10.81 10.46 19.50
C CYS A 364 -11.59 9.98 20.75
N GLY A 365 -10.89 9.75 21.86
CA GLY A 365 -11.47 9.79 23.21
C GLY A 365 -11.43 8.48 24.01
N ASN A 366 -11.67 7.33 23.37
CA ASN A 366 -11.46 6.01 23.98
C ASN A 366 -10.75 5.13 22.96
N LEU A 367 -9.44 5.02 23.12
CA LEU A 367 -8.51 4.46 22.15
C LEU A 367 -8.69 2.95 21.87
N TRP A 368 -9.64 2.26 22.49
CA TRP A 368 -9.62 0.78 22.54
C TRP A 368 -10.83 0.08 21.93
N ASP A 369 -11.84 0.81 21.43
CA ASP A 369 -13.12 0.20 21.08
C ASP A 369 -13.39 0.23 19.57
N CYS A 370 -12.79 -0.73 18.86
CA CYS A 370 -13.18 -1.08 17.50
C CYS A 370 -14.57 -1.70 17.54
N ARG A 371 -15.56 -1.01 16.99
CA ARG A 371 -16.96 -1.43 17.07
C ARG A 371 -17.60 -1.59 15.70
N CYS A 372 -18.66 -2.38 15.65
CA CYS A 372 -19.53 -2.43 14.48
C CYS A 372 -20.17 -1.07 14.22
N LEU A 373 -20.60 -0.85 12.97
CA LEU A 373 -21.48 0.27 12.65
C LEU A 373 -22.76 0.23 13.50
N LYS A 374 -23.15 1.38 14.03
CA LYS A 374 -24.45 1.60 14.66
C LYS A 374 -25.53 1.75 13.61
N THR A 375 -26.80 1.64 14.02
CA THR A 375 -27.94 1.75 13.11
C THR A 375 -27.95 3.05 12.32
N GLU A 376 -27.64 4.19 12.95
CA GLU A 376 -27.55 5.48 12.28
C GLU A 376 -26.42 5.54 11.23
N GLU A 377 -25.29 4.90 11.50
CA GLU A 377 -24.15 4.83 10.60
C GLU A 377 -24.41 3.91 9.40
N ILE A 378 -25.06 2.76 9.64
CA ILE A 378 -25.56 1.89 8.56
C ILE A 378 -26.53 2.67 7.66
N GLN A 379 -27.36 3.53 8.25
CA GLN A 379 -28.30 4.34 7.47
C GLN A 379 -27.57 5.36 6.58
N VAL A 380 -26.49 5.97 7.07
CA VAL A 380 -25.62 6.84 6.26
C VAL A 380 -25.03 6.09 5.06
N GLU A 381 -24.48 4.89 5.26
CA GLU A 381 -23.94 4.10 4.15
C GLU A 381 -25.03 3.70 3.14
N LYS A 382 -26.22 3.32 3.62
CA LYS A 382 -27.37 3.06 2.75
C LYS A 382 -27.78 4.30 1.94
N ASP A 383 -27.74 5.48 2.54
CA ASP A 383 -28.05 6.74 1.86
C ASP A 383 -27.01 7.10 0.79
N ASN A 384 -25.73 6.79 1.04
CA ASN A 384 -24.68 6.95 0.05
C ASN A 384 -24.88 6.01 -1.15
N ILE A 385 -25.27 4.75 -0.90
CA ILE A 385 -25.60 3.81 -1.98
C ILE A 385 -26.85 4.25 -2.74
N ARG A 386 -27.89 4.77 -2.07
CA ARG A 386 -29.06 5.37 -2.75
C ARG A 386 -28.66 6.54 -3.63
N TYR A 387 -27.74 7.39 -3.15
CA TYR A 387 -27.21 8.49 -3.94
C TYR A 387 -26.45 7.98 -5.18
N ALA A 388 -25.59 6.97 -5.04
CA ALA A 388 -24.90 6.35 -6.18
C ALA A 388 -25.89 5.75 -7.20
N ILE A 389 -26.95 5.07 -6.75
CA ILE A 389 -28.02 4.56 -7.62
C ILE A 389 -28.68 5.71 -8.38
N HIS A 390 -28.98 6.83 -7.70
CA HIS A 390 -29.56 8.01 -8.35
C HIS A 390 -28.63 8.58 -9.42
N VAL A 391 -27.31 8.66 -9.16
CA VAL A 391 -26.33 9.11 -10.16
C VAL A 391 -26.34 8.20 -11.40
N LEU A 392 -26.38 6.88 -11.21
CA LEU A 392 -26.46 5.91 -12.31
C LEU A 392 -27.77 6.04 -13.09
N ASP A 393 -28.91 6.14 -12.39
CA ASP A 393 -30.22 6.27 -13.04
C ASP A 393 -30.29 7.56 -13.87
N VAL A 394 -29.83 8.70 -13.34
CA VAL A 394 -29.75 9.96 -14.10
C VAL A 394 -28.83 9.82 -15.31
N PHE A 395 -27.67 9.17 -15.17
CA PHE A 395 -26.72 8.97 -16.26
C PHE A 395 -27.36 8.19 -17.42
N PHE A 396 -27.92 7.01 -17.16
CA PHE A 396 -28.50 6.16 -18.20
C PHE A 396 -29.85 6.69 -18.74
N ASP A 397 -30.66 7.34 -17.91
CA ASP A 397 -31.91 7.95 -18.36
C ASP A 397 -31.64 9.16 -19.27
N SER A 398 -30.61 9.95 -18.96
CA SER A 398 -30.21 11.10 -19.79
C SER A 398 -29.68 10.67 -21.16
N GLU A 399 -28.93 9.57 -21.23
CA GLU A 399 -28.45 9.01 -22.51
C GLU A 399 -29.59 8.41 -23.34
N ALA A 400 -30.56 7.75 -22.70
CA ALA A 400 -31.77 7.25 -23.36
C ALA A 400 -32.63 8.38 -23.97
N HIS A 401 -32.56 9.59 -23.40
CA HIS A 401 -33.30 10.77 -23.90
C HIS A 401 -32.53 11.54 -25.00
N THR A 402 -31.24 11.30 -25.19
CA THR A 402 -30.48 11.85 -26.35
C THR A 402 -30.78 11.17 -27.68
N MET A 403 -31.43 10.01 -27.68
CA MET A 403 -31.89 9.32 -28.91
C MET A 403 -33.36 9.58 -29.28
N SER A 404 -34.11 10.42 -28.54
CA SER A 404 -35.44 10.91 -28.95
C SER A 404 -36.00 11.96 -27.97
N PRO A 405 -36.66 13.04 -28.44
CA PRO A 405 -36.20 14.13 -29.28
C PRO A 405 -36.44 15.51 -28.61
N LEU A 406 -35.96 16.57 -29.28
CA LEU A 406 -36.14 18.03 -29.15
C LEU A 406 -37.54 18.60 -28.77
N TYR A 407 -38.48 17.86 -28.18
CA TYR A 407 -39.86 18.30 -27.97
C TYR A 407 -40.38 18.37 -26.52
N ARG A 408 -39.60 18.01 -25.49
CA ARG A 408 -40.13 18.00 -24.10
C ARG A 408 -39.87 19.27 -23.28
N PHE A 409 -39.09 20.22 -23.76
CA PHE A 409 -38.66 21.38 -22.97
C PHE A 409 -39.70 22.53 -22.84
N LEU A 410 -40.87 22.43 -23.47
CA LEU A 410 -41.90 23.49 -23.41
C LEU A 410 -43.16 23.13 -22.60
N GLY A 411 -43.24 21.94 -21.97
CA GLY A 411 -44.44 21.49 -21.26
C GLY A 411 -44.52 21.83 -19.78
N TRP A 412 -43.42 22.23 -19.13
CA TRP A 412 -43.35 22.18 -17.66
C TRP A 412 -43.53 23.52 -16.92
N PHE A 413 -43.82 24.62 -17.63
CA PHE A 413 -44.00 25.94 -17.02
C PHE A 413 -45.44 26.51 -17.00
N ARG A 414 -46.49 25.70 -17.18
CA ARG A 414 -47.87 26.17 -17.01
C ARG A 414 -48.76 25.19 -16.23
N ARG A 415 -48.70 25.25 -14.90
CA ARG A 415 -49.87 25.08 -14.02
C ARG A 415 -49.55 25.44 -12.56
N ARG A 416 -49.87 26.68 -12.19
CA ARG A 416 -50.36 27.04 -10.85
C ARG A 416 -51.46 28.07 -11.06
N GLU A 417 -52.71 27.62 -11.08
CA GLU A 417 -53.84 28.46 -10.70
C GLU A 417 -54.07 28.25 -9.20
N PRO A 418 -54.39 29.30 -8.42
CA PRO A 418 -54.72 29.17 -7.01
C PRO A 418 -56.20 28.80 -6.83
N GLU A 419 -56.44 27.99 -5.80
CA GLU A 419 -57.74 27.49 -5.38
C GLU A 419 -58.71 28.60 -4.91
N ASP A 420 -59.99 28.27 -5.12
CA ASP A 420 -61.23 28.97 -4.83
C ASP A 420 -61.33 29.46 -3.37
N LYS A 421 -61.61 30.76 -3.18
CA LYS A 421 -62.13 31.32 -1.93
C LYS A 421 -63.65 31.46 -2.05
N ARG A 422 -64.39 30.59 -1.37
CA ARG A 422 -65.77 30.87 -0.93
C ARG A 422 -65.79 30.99 0.58
N GLU A 423 -66.01 32.18 1.11
CA GLU A 423 -66.78 32.34 2.35
C GLU A 423 -67.68 33.57 2.25
N ARG A 424 -68.83 33.41 2.90
CA ARG A 424 -70.12 34.07 2.68
C ARG A 424 -70.16 35.51 3.20
N GLU A 425 -71.10 36.23 2.60
CA GLU A 425 -71.70 37.49 3.05
C GLU A 425 -72.04 37.52 4.55
N TRP A 426 -72.10 38.72 5.14
CA TRP A 426 -73.32 39.34 5.71
C TRP A 426 -73.05 40.76 6.26
N LYS A 427 -74.09 41.63 6.11
CA LYS A 427 -74.36 43.00 6.67
C LYS A 427 -73.78 44.18 5.85
N VAL A 428 -74.54 45.19 5.41
CA VAL A 428 -75.92 45.69 5.68
C VAL A 428 -76.60 46.05 4.36
#